data_AF-A0A3R9XEZ5-F1
#
_entry.id   AF-A0A3R9XEZ5-F1
#
_cell.length_a   1.000
_cell.length_b   1.000
_cell.length_c   1.000
_cell.angle_alpha   90.00
_cell.angle_beta   90.00
_cell.angle_gamma   90.00
#
_symmetry.space_group_name_H-M   'P 1'
#
loop_
_entity.id
_entity.type
_entity.pdbx_description
1 polymer ?
#
loop_
_entity_poly.entity_id
_entity_poly.type
_entity_poly.pdbx_seq_one_letter_code
_entity_poly.pdbx_strand_id
1 'polypeptide(L)'
;MDHPARELMWGAPGTLLGALFLQQRTGDPRWTRLYRATARKLWSQLEASSALGCRYWTQDLYGGRHTFLDAVHGFVATAAVLVQGRHLLEGDEWAAWQQCIADTVRQTAEREGPHANWRPKLDSAPLRESATKLVQFCHGAPGFVICLADFPDASLDELLVAGGETTWAAGPLRKGSNLCHGTGGNGYAFLKLYRRFGDARWLERARAFAMHGIRQTEADPAKFGHLRYSLWTGDLGFAIYLWDCIEGTDRFPTLDVFFAGA
;
A
#
# COMPACT_ATOMS: atom_id res chain seq x y z
N MET A 1 4.00 -3.40 -22.05
CA MET A 1 4.87 -2.54 -21.21
C MET A 1 4.59 -1.06 -21.43
N ASP A 2 4.26 -0.60 -22.64
CA ASP A 2 3.88 0.80 -22.95
C ASP A 2 2.43 1.18 -22.58
N HIS A 3 1.92 0.68 -21.45
CA HIS A 3 0.57 1.00 -21.02
C HIS A 3 0.48 2.45 -20.48
N PRO A 4 -0.62 3.19 -20.72
CA PRO A 4 -0.77 4.56 -20.22
C PRO A 4 -1.00 4.64 -18.71
N ALA A 5 -1.50 3.57 -18.08
CA ALA A 5 -1.52 3.41 -16.63
C ALA A 5 -0.17 2.88 -16.11
N ARG A 6 0.36 3.52 -15.05
CA ARG A 6 1.61 3.17 -14.35
C ARG A 6 1.30 2.74 -12.91
N GLU A 7 0.26 1.95 -12.75
CA GLU A 7 -0.23 1.50 -11.44
C GLU A 7 -0.60 0.02 -11.39
N LEU A 8 -0.91 -0.47 -10.19
CA LEU A 8 -0.95 -1.90 -9.90
C LEU A 8 -2.16 -2.61 -10.51
N MET A 9 -3.29 -1.94 -10.68
CA MET A 9 -4.54 -2.61 -11.03
C MET A 9 -4.65 -2.91 -12.54
N TRP A 10 -4.24 -1.98 -13.40
CA TRP A 10 -4.43 -2.01 -14.85
C TRP A 10 -3.11 -1.89 -15.62
N GLY A 11 -2.05 -1.41 -14.97
CA GLY A 11 -0.81 -0.99 -15.62
C GLY A 11 0.36 -1.98 -15.60
N ALA A 12 1.51 -1.46 -16.03
CA ALA A 12 2.78 -2.19 -16.01
C ALA A 12 3.21 -2.70 -14.62
N PRO A 13 2.95 -2.00 -13.50
CA PRO A 13 3.20 -2.54 -12.16
C PRO A 13 2.42 -3.84 -11.84
N GLY A 14 1.20 -4.02 -12.38
CA GLY A 14 0.50 -5.30 -12.28
C GLY A 14 1.23 -6.43 -13.02
N THR A 15 1.84 -6.13 -14.18
CA THR A 15 2.74 -7.07 -14.89
C THR A 15 3.98 -7.38 -14.06
N LEU A 16 4.57 -6.37 -13.42
CA LEU A 16 5.72 -6.52 -12.53
C LEU A 16 5.41 -7.48 -11.37
N LEU A 17 4.25 -7.30 -10.72
CA LEU A 17 3.79 -8.15 -9.63
C LEU A 17 3.53 -9.59 -10.10
N GLY A 18 2.84 -9.75 -11.23
CA GLY A 18 2.60 -11.07 -11.82
C GLY A 18 3.92 -11.80 -12.18
N ALA A 19 4.89 -11.08 -12.74
CA ALA A 19 6.21 -11.63 -13.04
C ALA A 19 6.96 -12.06 -11.76
N LEU A 20 6.94 -11.25 -10.70
CA LEU A 20 7.54 -11.60 -9.41
C LEU A 20 6.90 -12.86 -8.82
N PHE A 21 5.56 -12.91 -8.79
CA PHE A 21 4.82 -14.06 -8.27
C PHE A 21 5.14 -15.35 -9.03
N LEU A 22 5.16 -15.31 -10.36
CA LEU A 22 5.47 -16.47 -11.19
C LEU A 22 6.95 -16.88 -11.05
N GLN A 23 7.87 -15.91 -10.91
CA GLN A 23 9.27 -16.18 -10.63
C GLN A 23 9.42 -16.93 -9.30
N GLN A 24 8.76 -16.49 -8.23
CA GLN A 24 8.82 -17.12 -6.92
C GLN A 24 8.25 -18.54 -6.91
N ARG A 25 7.20 -18.79 -7.72
CA ARG A 25 6.58 -20.11 -7.82
C ARG A 25 7.33 -21.10 -8.69
N THR A 26 7.84 -20.66 -9.84
CA THR A 26 8.35 -21.59 -10.86
C THR A 26 9.87 -21.55 -11.00
N GLY A 27 10.54 -20.52 -10.48
CA GLY A 27 11.98 -20.30 -10.67
C GLY A 27 12.41 -20.03 -12.12
N ASP A 28 11.45 -19.86 -13.05
CA ASP A 28 11.74 -19.77 -14.48
C ASP A 28 12.40 -18.42 -14.82
N PRO A 29 13.61 -18.41 -15.42
CA PRO A 29 14.34 -17.19 -15.74
C PRO A 29 13.57 -16.21 -16.66
N ARG A 30 12.56 -16.66 -17.40
CA ARG A 30 11.74 -15.74 -18.22
C ARG A 30 11.01 -14.70 -17.38
N TRP A 31 10.60 -15.06 -16.16
CA TRP A 31 9.90 -14.15 -15.26
C TRP A 31 10.84 -13.12 -14.66
N THR A 32 12.07 -13.52 -14.33
CA THR A 32 13.14 -12.57 -13.96
C THR A 32 13.43 -11.56 -15.08
N ARG A 33 13.51 -12.01 -16.34
CA ARG A 33 13.70 -11.12 -17.49
C ARG A 33 12.54 -10.14 -17.65
N LEU A 34 11.30 -10.61 -17.54
CA LEU A 34 10.11 -9.75 -17.62
C LEU A 34 10.06 -8.73 -16.47
N TYR A 35 10.39 -9.17 -15.25
CA TYR A 35 10.45 -8.30 -14.08
C TYR A 35 11.46 -7.16 -14.28
N ARG A 36 12.71 -7.48 -14.66
CA ARG A 36 13.76 -6.49 -14.94
C ARG A 36 13.37 -5.54 -16.07
N ALA A 37 12.87 -6.06 -17.18
CA ALA A 37 12.46 -5.23 -18.32
C ALA A 37 11.33 -4.25 -17.93
N THR A 38 10.36 -4.72 -17.13
CA THR A 38 9.26 -3.89 -16.64
C THR A 38 9.76 -2.83 -15.66
N ALA A 39 10.64 -3.18 -14.72
CA ALA A 39 11.26 -2.23 -13.79
C ALA A 39 12.05 -1.14 -14.53
N ARG A 40 12.90 -1.50 -15.51
CA ARG A 40 13.65 -0.54 -16.34
C ARG A 40 12.72 0.39 -17.12
N LYS A 41 11.62 -0.16 -17.65
CA LYS A 41 10.62 0.65 -18.36
C LYS A 41 9.90 1.64 -17.44
N LEU A 42 9.52 1.22 -16.25
CA LEU A 42 8.91 2.09 -15.25
C LEU A 42 9.88 3.21 -14.83
N TRP A 43 11.16 2.87 -14.65
CA TRP A 43 12.21 3.85 -14.35
C TRP A 43 12.34 4.90 -15.45
N SER A 44 12.39 4.48 -16.73
CA SER A 44 12.52 5.41 -17.86
C SER A 44 11.32 6.35 -18.03
N GLN A 45 10.20 6.06 -17.36
CA GLN A 45 8.97 6.85 -17.40
C GLN A 45 8.83 7.79 -16.20
N LEU A 46 9.75 7.76 -15.23
CA LEU A 46 9.70 8.65 -14.07
C LEU A 46 9.91 10.11 -14.52
N GLU A 47 8.99 10.96 -14.08
CA GLU A 47 9.10 12.40 -14.15
C GLU A 47 9.75 12.93 -12.86
N ALA A 48 10.36 14.12 -12.93
CA ALA A 48 10.95 14.80 -11.78
C ALA A 48 10.07 15.98 -11.36
N SER A 49 9.78 16.09 -10.07
CA SER A 49 9.16 17.27 -9.48
C SER A 49 10.24 18.15 -8.87
N SER A 50 10.56 19.27 -9.52
CA SER A 50 11.51 20.24 -8.97
C SER A 50 11.00 20.92 -7.70
N ALA A 51 9.69 21.13 -7.59
CA ALA A 51 9.06 21.76 -6.43
C ALA A 51 9.19 20.95 -5.14
N LEU A 52 9.19 19.61 -5.24
CA LEU A 52 9.24 18.70 -4.10
C LEU A 52 10.56 17.93 -4.02
N GLY A 53 11.41 17.99 -5.04
CA GLY A 53 12.66 17.25 -5.07
C GLY A 53 12.45 15.73 -5.11
N CYS A 54 11.40 15.25 -5.79
CA CYS A 54 11.07 13.83 -5.86
C CYS A 54 10.79 13.35 -7.29
N ARG A 55 10.58 12.05 -7.47
CA ARG A 55 10.15 11.45 -8.75
C ARG A 55 8.77 10.85 -8.64
N TYR A 56 8.03 10.88 -9.74
CA TYR A 56 6.65 10.40 -9.82
C TYR A 56 6.30 9.97 -11.24
N TRP A 57 5.07 9.48 -11.44
CA TRP A 57 4.51 9.23 -12.76
C TRP A 57 3.28 10.09 -13.00
N THR A 58 3.15 10.63 -14.21
CA THR A 58 1.84 10.99 -14.74
C THR A 58 1.26 9.80 -15.50
N GLN A 59 -0.02 9.51 -15.32
CA GLN A 59 -0.71 8.40 -15.98
C GLN A 59 -2.10 8.76 -16.47
N ASP A 60 -2.55 8.09 -17.54
CA ASP A 60 -3.91 8.25 -18.05
C ASP A 60 -4.79 7.17 -17.46
N LEU A 61 -5.74 7.59 -16.62
CA LEU A 61 -6.67 6.71 -15.91
C LEU A 61 -8.02 7.40 -15.79
N TYR A 62 -9.12 6.65 -15.89
CA TYR A 62 -10.48 7.21 -15.80
C TYR A 62 -10.76 8.39 -16.75
N GLY A 63 -10.13 8.40 -17.92
CA GLY A 63 -10.29 9.48 -18.91
C GLY A 63 -9.52 10.78 -18.60
N GLY A 64 -8.64 10.79 -17.60
CA GLY A 64 -7.84 11.95 -17.22
C GLY A 64 -6.39 11.64 -16.90
N ARG A 65 -5.56 12.70 -16.83
CA ARG A 65 -4.16 12.62 -16.39
C ARG A 65 -4.05 12.77 -14.88
N HIS A 66 -3.33 11.87 -14.23
CA HIS A 66 -3.23 11.83 -12.76
C HIS A 66 -1.81 11.51 -12.28
N THR A 67 -1.47 12.02 -11.09
CA THR A 67 -0.15 11.88 -10.44
C THR A 67 -0.26 11.12 -9.11
N PHE A 68 -0.96 9.99 -9.12
CA PHE A 68 -1.24 9.22 -7.90
C PHE A 68 0.03 8.75 -7.17
N LEU A 69 0.01 8.84 -5.84
CA LEU A 69 1.09 8.39 -4.95
C LEU A 69 0.70 7.16 -4.12
N ASP A 70 -0.59 6.87 -4.03
CA ASP A 70 -1.18 5.89 -3.12
C ASP A 70 -0.89 4.40 -3.41
N ALA A 71 -1.47 3.53 -2.57
CA ALA A 71 -1.22 2.09 -2.53
C ALA A 71 -2.07 1.26 -3.49
N VAL A 72 -2.87 1.89 -4.36
CA VAL A 72 -3.65 1.18 -5.39
C VAL A 72 -3.25 1.68 -6.76
N HIS A 73 -3.45 2.97 -7.00
CA HIS A 73 -3.23 3.60 -8.28
C HIS A 73 -1.91 4.36 -8.35
N GLY A 74 -1.11 4.37 -7.29
CA GLY A 74 0.00 5.31 -7.17
C GLY A 74 1.39 4.73 -7.10
N PHE A 75 2.34 5.65 -6.92
CA PHE A 75 3.76 5.36 -6.87
C PHE A 75 4.11 4.28 -5.83
N VAL A 76 3.50 4.34 -4.65
CA VAL A 76 3.84 3.46 -3.53
C VAL A 76 3.38 2.01 -3.74
N ALA A 77 2.28 1.80 -4.46
CA ALA A 77 1.86 0.46 -4.87
C ALA A 77 2.96 -0.24 -5.71
N THR A 78 3.55 0.50 -6.66
CA THR A 78 4.65 0.01 -7.49
C THR A 78 5.93 -0.19 -6.68
N ALA A 79 6.23 0.72 -5.75
CA ALA A 79 7.39 0.62 -4.87
C ALA A 79 7.38 -0.66 -4.02
N ALA A 80 6.20 -1.08 -3.52
CA ALA A 80 6.06 -2.31 -2.75
C ALA A 80 6.55 -3.54 -3.54
N VAL A 81 6.13 -3.66 -4.80
CA VAL A 81 6.52 -4.78 -5.69
C VAL A 81 8.02 -4.74 -5.97
N LEU A 82 8.57 -3.54 -6.21
CA LEU A 82 10.02 -3.34 -6.42
C LEU A 82 10.83 -3.77 -5.20
N VAL A 83 10.39 -3.42 -3.99
CA VAL A 83 11.02 -3.79 -2.71
C VAL A 83 11.00 -5.31 -2.50
N GLN A 84 9.87 -5.96 -2.76
CA GLN A 84 9.75 -7.42 -2.64
C GLN A 84 10.66 -8.16 -3.63
N GLY A 85 10.71 -7.71 -4.89
CA GLY A 85 11.53 -8.31 -5.94
C GLY A 85 12.94 -7.74 -6.06
N ARG A 86 13.44 -6.97 -5.08
CA ARG A 86 14.75 -6.30 -5.14
C ARG A 86 15.93 -7.23 -5.47
N HIS A 87 15.86 -8.47 -4.99
CA HIS A 87 16.87 -9.50 -5.21
C HIS A 87 16.98 -9.95 -6.67
N LEU A 88 15.98 -9.61 -7.50
CA LEU A 88 16.00 -9.85 -8.93
C LEU A 88 16.67 -8.73 -9.72
N LEU A 89 16.91 -7.56 -9.14
CA LEU A 89 17.54 -6.42 -9.82
C LEU A 89 19.08 -6.45 -9.68
N GLU A 90 19.77 -5.74 -10.56
CA GLU A 90 21.21 -5.50 -10.41
C GLU A 90 21.44 -4.49 -9.26
N GLY A 91 22.65 -4.51 -8.66
CA GLY A 91 22.90 -3.78 -7.41
C GLY A 91 22.79 -2.27 -7.54
N ASP A 92 23.28 -1.70 -8.64
CA ASP A 92 23.16 -0.30 -8.99
C ASP A 92 21.71 0.09 -9.34
N GLU A 93 20.99 -0.76 -10.08
CA GLU A 93 19.58 -0.56 -10.39
C GLU A 93 18.73 -0.51 -9.12
N TRP A 94 18.93 -1.46 -8.20
CA TRP A 94 18.23 -1.47 -6.93
C TRP A 94 18.59 -0.26 -6.07
N ALA A 95 19.87 0.11 -5.98
CA ALA A 95 20.30 1.27 -5.20
C ALA A 95 19.61 2.57 -5.69
N ALA A 96 19.50 2.74 -7.01
CA ALA A 96 18.80 3.88 -7.60
C ALA A 96 17.29 3.87 -7.27
N TRP A 97 16.64 2.70 -7.33
CA TRP A 97 15.24 2.53 -6.92
C TRP A 97 15.01 2.82 -5.44
N GLN A 98 15.86 2.26 -4.58
CA GLN A 98 15.78 2.44 -3.13
C GLN A 98 15.86 3.92 -2.78
N GLN A 99 16.84 4.65 -3.32
CA GLN A 99 16.97 6.09 -3.10
C GLN A 99 15.74 6.85 -3.61
N CYS A 100 15.30 6.56 -4.83
CA CYS A 100 14.12 7.19 -5.42
C CYS A 100 12.85 7.00 -4.57
N ILE A 101 12.62 5.77 -4.08
CA ILE A 101 11.46 5.46 -3.25
C ILE A 101 11.54 6.22 -1.93
N ALA A 102 12.69 6.18 -1.26
CA ALA A 102 12.87 6.83 0.02
C ALA A 102 12.69 8.36 -0.10
N ASP A 103 13.27 8.98 -1.12
CA ASP A 103 13.13 10.41 -1.37
C ASP A 103 11.68 10.79 -1.68
N THR A 104 11.01 10.08 -2.59
CA THR A 104 9.60 10.37 -2.90
C THR A 104 8.70 10.24 -1.69
N VAL A 105 8.87 9.20 -0.87
CA VAL A 105 8.05 9.00 0.33
C VAL A 105 8.30 10.10 1.37
N ARG A 106 9.57 10.50 1.60
CA ARG A 106 9.92 11.58 2.53
C ARG A 106 9.40 12.93 2.08
N GLN A 107 9.66 13.29 0.83
CA GLN A 107 9.34 14.62 0.31
C GLN A 107 7.85 14.86 0.13
N THR A 108 7.06 13.79 0.05
CA THR A 108 5.60 13.87 -0.08
C THR A 108 4.86 13.63 1.23
N ALA A 109 5.57 13.36 2.32
CA ALA A 109 4.98 13.19 3.63
C ALA A 109 4.56 14.54 4.22
N GLU A 110 3.32 14.61 4.68
CA GLU A 110 2.81 15.76 5.44
C GLU A 110 2.74 15.39 6.92
N ARG A 111 3.45 16.15 7.74
CA ARG A 111 3.64 15.86 9.17
C ARG A 111 2.92 16.86 10.07
N GLU A 112 2.33 16.34 11.13
CA GLU A 112 1.68 17.11 12.18
C GLU A 112 1.92 16.42 13.54
N GLY A 113 2.91 16.91 14.30
CA GLY A 113 3.34 16.28 15.55
C GLY A 113 3.81 14.83 15.33
N PRO A 114 3.25 13.81 16.02
CA PRO A 114 3.62 12.41 15.86
C PRO A 114 2.97 11.76 14.62
N HIS A 115 2.20 12.51 13.83
CA HIS A 115 1.42 11.99 12.72
C HIS A 115 2.09 12.30 11.37
N ALA A 116 2.04 11.33 10.47
CA ALA A 116 2.36 11.51 9.06
C ALA A 116 1.21 10.99 8.18
N ASN A 117 0.87 11.72 7.13
CA ASN A 117 -0.07 11.27 6.11
C ASN A 117 0.39 11.72 4.72
N TRP A 118 -0.21 11.15 3.69
CA TRP A 118 0.10 11.44 2.29
C TRP A 118 -1.18 11.74 1.52
N ARG A 119 -1.09 12.73 0.65
CA ARG A 119 -2.14 13.05 -0.30
C ARG A 119 -2.25 11.98 -1.40
N PRO A 120 -3.45 11.77 -1.98
CA PRO A 120 -3.64 10.79 -3.05
C PRO A 120 -2.79 11.08 -4.30
N LYS A 121 -2.63 12.36 -4.65
CA LYS A 121 -1.96 12.81 -5.87
C LYS A 121 -0.91 13.87 -5.56
N LEU A 122 0.21 13.85 -6.28
CA LEU A 122 1.29 14.83 -6.10
C LEU A 122 0.83 16.28 -6.36
N ASP A 123 -0.05 16.49 -7.33
CA ASP A 123 -0.54 17.82 -7.72
C ASP A 123 -1.74 18.32 -6.90
N SER A 124 -2.25 17.51 -5.98
CA SER A 124 -3.37 17.92 -5.13
C SER A 124 -2.94 18.92 -4.05
N ALA A 125 -3.88 19.78 -3.64
CA ALA A 125 -3.66 20.74 -2.57
C ALA A 125 -3.11 20.04 -1.30
N PRO A 126 -2.21 20.69 -0.54
CA PRO A 126 -1.70 20.13 0.71
C PRO A 126 -2.84 19.66 1.63
N LEU A 127 -2.63 18.58 2.40
CA LEU A 127 -3.63 18.07 3.36
C LEU A 127 -4.00 19.10 4.42
N ARG A 128 -3.10 20.04 4.78
CA ARG A 128 -3.42 21.17 5.67
C ARG A 128 -4.45 22.14 5.08
N GLU A 129 -4.54 22.20 3.75
CA GLU A 129 -5.42 23.08 2.99
C GLU A 129 -6.65 22.33 2.44
N SER A 130 -6.64 20.99 2.49
CA SER A 130 -7.77 20.14 2.11
C SER A 130 -8.82 20.05 3.22
N ALA A 131 -10.11 20.18 2.85
CA ALA A 131 -11.22 19.98 3.77
C ALA A 131 -11.38 18.53 4.25
N THR A 132 -10.85 17.54 3.51
CA THR A 132 -10.97 16.12 3.87
C THR A 132 -9.64 15.40 3.69
N LYS A 133 -9.08 14.89 4.80
CA LYS A 133 -7.89 14.03 4.80
C LYS A 133 -8.34 12.56 4.74
N LEU A 134 -7.83 11.80 3.77
CA LEU A 134 -8.12 10.36 3.68
C LEU A 134 -7.10 9.56 4.51
N VAL A 135 -7.61 8.56 5.24
CA VAL A 135 -6.82 7.61 6.05
C VAL A 135 -7.34 6.22 5.72
N GLN A 136 -7.00 5.76 4.52
CA GLN A 136 -7.48 4.51 3.93
C GLN A 136 -6.29 3.74 3.36
N PHE A 137 -6.38 2.42 3.24
CA PHE A 137 -5.41 1.65 2.45
C PHE A 137 -5.26 2.26 1.05
N CYS A 138 -6.37 2.50 0.35
CA CYS A 138 -6.31 3.02 -1.01
C CYS A 138 -5.77 4.46 -1.10
N HIS A 139 -5.92 5.29 -0.06
CA HIS A 139 -5.43 6.67 -0.04
C HIS A 139 -5.06 7.10 1.39
N GLY A 140 -3.76 7.36 1.61
CA GLY A 140 -3.23 7.89 2.86
C GLY A 140 -2.32 6.92 3.62
N ALA A 141 -2.07 7.25 4.88
CA ALA A 141 -1.08 6.62 5.74
C ALA A 141 -1.15 5.08 5.81
N PRO A 142 -2.33 4.44 5.93
CA PRO A 142 -2.39 2.98 6.03
C PRO A 142 -1.79 2.30 4.80
N GLY A 143 -2.08 2.81 3.59
CA GLY A 143 -1.52 2.28 2.35
C GLY A 143 0.00 2.39 2.28
N PHE A 144 0.54 3.54 2.70
CA PHE A 144 1.99 3.76 2.72
C PHE A 144 2.69 2.82 3.69
N VAL A 145 2.14 2.63 4.89
CA VAL A 145 2.68 1.68 5.88
C VAL A 145 2.64 0.26 5.34
N ILE A 146 1.49 -0.17 4.78
CA ILE A 146 1.31 -1.53 4.28
C ILE A 146 2.29 -1.85 3.15
N CYS A 147 2.45 -0.92 2.20
CA CYS A 147 3.33 -1.11 1.04
C CYS A 147 4.83 -1.05 1.36
N LEU A 148 5.23 -0.32 2.41
CA LEU A 148 6.64 0.01 2.65
C LEU A 148 7.21 -0.58 3.94
N ALA A 149 6.45 -1.36 4.71
CA ALA A 149 6.98 -2.03 5.91
C ALA A 149 8.12 -3.03 5.63
N ASP A 150 8.27 -3.48 4.37
CA ASP A 150 9.38 -4.33 3.92
C ASP A 150 10.57 -3.56 3.34
N PHE A 151 10.55 -2.22 3.42
CA PHE A 151 11.67 -1.41 2.96
C PHE A 151 12.96 -1.82 3.68
N PRO A 152 14.07 -2.07 2.96
CA PRO A 152 15.16 -2.90 3.49
C PRO A 152 16.07 -2.20 4.50
N ASP A 153 15.95 -0.90 4.68
CA ASP A 153 16.69 -0.14 5.69
C ASP A 153 15.75 0.65 6.60
N ALA A 154 16.30 1.23 7.66
CA ALA A 154 15.56 1.99 8.67
C ALA A 154 15.19 3.42 8.23
N SER A 155 15.51 3.80 6.99
CA SER A 155 15.51 5.20 6.58
C SER A 155 14.08 5.77 6.39
N LEU A 156 13.07 4.90 6.40
CA LEU A 156 11.64 5.26 6.42
C LEU A 156 10.94 4.96 7.75
N ASP A 157 11.63 4.37 8.74
CA ASP A 157 10.99 3.85 9.96
C ASP A 157 10.21 4.89 10.73
N GLU A 158 10.79 6.09 10.91
CA GLU A 158 10.12 7.18 11.61
C GLU A 158 8.82 7.59 10.92
N LEU A 159 8.79 7.58 9.58
CA LEU A 159 7.59 7.86 8.79
C LEU A 159 6.57 6.72 8.86
N LEU A 160 7.02 5.47 8.86
CA LEU A 160 6.14 4.31 9.00
C LEU A 160 5.47 4.30 10.37
N VAL A 161 6.22 4.59 11.44
CA VAL A 161 5.68 4.75 12.80
C VAL A 161 4.67 5.90 12.85
N ALA A 162 5.03 7.06 12.31
CA ALA A 162 4.12 8.22 12.28
C ALA A 162 2.84 7.95 11.45
N GLY A 163 2.95 7.19 10.36
CA GLY A 163 1.80 6.72 9.58
C GLY A 163 0.94 5.72 10.37
N GLY A 164 1.55 4.87 11.17
CA GLY A 164 0.88 4.01 12.15
C GLY A 164 0.11 4.82 13.20
N GLU A 165 0.72 5.85 13.79
CA GLU A 165 0.05 6.72 14.76
C GLU A 165 -1.11 7.50 14.12
N THR A 166 -0.98 7.98 12.88
CA THR A 166 -2.11 8.54 12.10
C THR A 166 -3.23 7.52 11.92
N THR A 167 -2.87 6.28 11.57
CA THR A 167 -3.84 5.20 11.38
C THR A 167 -4.55 4.87 12.70
N TRP A 168 -3.87 4.91 13.83
CA TRP A 168 -4.50 4.73 15.14
C TRP A 168 -5.48 5.86 15.47
N ALA A 169 -5.08 7.12 15.25
CA ALA A 169 -5.88 8.28 15.60
C ALA A 169 -7.13 8.45 14.72
N ALA A 170 -7.06 8.08 13.43
CA ALA A 170 -8.09 8.42 12.44
C ALA A 170 -8.51 7.25 11.51
N GLY A 171 -7.95 6.05 11.71
CA GLY A 171 -8.20 4.87 10.87
C GLY A 171 -9.44 4.02 11.21
N PRO A 172 -10.16 4.17 12.34
CA PRO A 172 -11.48 3.55 12.50
C PRO A 172 -12.51 4.28 11.64
N LEU A 173 -12.80 3.75 10.44
CA LEU A 173 -13.59 4.45 9.44
C LEU A 173 -15.09 4.21 9.63
N ARG A 174 -15.90 5.27 9.52
CA ARG A 174 -17.38 5.15 9.55
C ARG A 174 -17.96 4.33 8.39
N LYS A 175 -17.20 4.13 7.31
CA LYS A 175 -17.64 3.52 6.05
C LYS A 175 -17.88 2.01 6.16
N GLY A 176 -17.14 1.31 7.02
CA GLY A 176 -17.25 -0.14 7.24
C GLY A 176 -15.89 -0.79 7.51
N SER A 177 -15.87 -2.12 7.51
CA SER A 177 -14.75 -2.96 7.95
C SER A 177 -13.83 -3.47 6.83
N ASN A 178 -14.17 -3.25 5.57
CA ASN A 178 -13.46 -3.84 4.40
C ASN A 178 -11.98 -3.45 4.25
N LEU A 179 -11.28 -4.10 3.31
CA LEU A 179 -9.84 -3.94 3.11
C LEU A 179 -9.43 -2.68 2.34
N CYS A 180 -10.19 -2.26 1.32
CA CYS A 180 -9.75 -1.18 0.44
C CYS A 180 -9.77 0.19 1.15
N HIS A 181 -10.84 0.44 1.92
CA HIS A 181 -11.11 1.72 2.56
C HIS A 181 -12.04 1.56 3.77
N GLY A 182 -11.79 0.51 4.54
CA GLY A 182 -12.47 0.21 5.79
C GLY A 182 -11.48 -0.01 6.94
N THR A 183 -12.03 -0.19 8.13
CA THR A 183 -11.26 -0.36 9.37
C THR A 183 -10.31 -1.57 9.30
N GLY A 184 -10.74 -2.72 8.77
CA GLY A 184 -9.90 -3.91 8.69
C GLY A 184 -8.70 -3.72 7.78
N GLY A 185 -8.90 -3.08 6.62
CA GLY A 185 -7.80 -2.71 5.72
C GLY A 185 -6.75 -1.84 6.38
N ASN A 186 -7.21 -0.82 7.10
CA ASN A 186 -6.33 0.06 7.86
C ASN A 186 -5.57 -0.68 8.98
N GLY A 187 -6.21 -1.67 9.60
CA GLY A 187 -5.62 -2.47 10.67
C GLY A 187 -4.38 -3.27 10.27
N TYR A 188 -4.27 -3.65 8.98
CA TYR A 188 -3.05 -4.29 8.47
C TYR A 188 -1.79 -3.43 8.59
N ALA A 189 -1.93 -2.09 8.62
CA ALA A 189 -0.80 -1.22 8.91
C ALA A 189 -0.15 -1.58 10.26
N PHE A 190 -0.95 -1.95 11.27
CA PHE A 190 -0.41 -2.36 12.56
C PHE A 190 0.20 -3.76 12.54
N LEU A 191 -0.37 -4.72 11.80
CA LEU A 191 0.23 -6.04 11.65
C LEU A 191 1.62 -5.94 10.97
N LYS A 192 1.72 -5.08 9.96
CA LYS A 192 2.98 -4.74 9.28
C LYS A 192 4.00 -4.10 10.23
N LEU A 193 3.58 -3.14 11.06
CA LEU A 193 4.44 -2.51 12.06
C LEU A 193 4.85 -3.46 13.18
N TYR A 194 3.95 -4.35 13.63
CA TYR A 194 4.27 -5.38 14.61
C TYR A 194 5.37 -6.30 14.10
N ARG A 195 5.23 -6.80 12.86
CA ARG A 195 6.24 -7.65 12.24
C ARG A 195 7.56 -6.92 12.00
N ARG A 196 7.55 -5.62 11.64
CA ARG A 196 8.76 -4.83 11.43
C ARG A 196 9.51 -4.50 12.73
N PHE A 197 8.79 -4.12 13.78
CA PHE A 197 9.40 -3.54 15.00
C PHE A 197 9.36 -4.45 16.24
N GLY A 198 8.56 -5.51 16.24
CA GLY A 198 8.39 -6.42 17.38
C GLY A 198 7.67 -5.81 18.59
N ASP A 199 7.19 -4.56 18.50
CA ASP A 199 6.44 -3.90 19.57
C ASP A 199 5.00 -4.42 19.61
N ALA A 200 4.67 -5.16 20.68
CA ALA A 200 3.38 -5.81 20.88
C ALA A 200 2.18 -4.85 20.86
N ARG A 201 2.39 -3.56 21.16
CA ARG A 201 1.37 -2.50 21.07
C ARG A 201 0.73 -2.46 19.69
N TRP A 202 1.49 -2.72 18.62
CA TRP A 202 0.93 -2.72 17.27
C TRP A 202 -0.05 -3.89 17.06
N LEU A 203 0.28 -5.09 17.55
CA LEU A 203 -0.65 -6.22 17.48
C LEU A 203 -1.92 -5.97 18.30
N GLU A 204 -1.80 -5.36 19.47
CA GLU A 204 -2.95 -4.94 20.29
C GLU A 204 -3.86 -3.96 19.54
N ARG A 205 -3.26 -2.97 18.84
CA ARG A 205 -3.99 -2.01 18.01
C ARG A 205 -4.70 -2.69 16.82
N ALA A 206 -4.06 -3.66 16.17
CA ALA A 206 -4.71 -4.47 15.13
C ALA A 206 -5.95 -5.19 15.69
N ARG A 207 -5.81 -5.86 16.83
CA ARG A 207 -6.93 -6.57 17.47
C ARG A 207 -8.04 -5.63 17.94
N ALA A 208 -7.71 -4.42 18.40
CA ALA A 208 -8.72 -3.40 18.69
C ALA A 208 -9.51 -2.97 17.44
N PHE A 209 -8.84 -2.82 16.29
CA PHE A 209 -9.48 -2.54 15.01
C PHE A 209 -10.36 -3.71 14.54
N ALA A 210 -9.94 -4.96 14.78
CA ALA A 210 -10.75 -6.14 14.53
C ALA A 210 -12.04 -6.12 15.35
N MET A 211 -11.98 -5.84 16.66
CA MET A 211 -13.17 -5.72 17.51
C MET A 211 -14.11 -4.61 17.04
N HIS A 212 -13.57 -3.47 16.60
CA HIS A 212 -14.39 -2.41 16.02
C HIS A 212 -15.07 -2.88 14.72
N GLY A 213 -14.31 -3.49 13.80
CA GLY A 213 -14.80 -3.96 12.52
C GLY A 213 -15.86 -5.06 12.64
N ILE A 214 -15.77 -5.94 13.64
CA ILE A 214 -16.79 -6.98 13.91
C ILE A 214 -18.14 -6.31 14.14
N ARG A 215 -18.21 -5.28 14.99
CA ARG A 215 -19.45 -4.54 15.23
C ARG A 215 -19.97 -3.83 13.97
N GLN A 216 -19.08 -3.39 13.08
CA GLN A 216 -19.49 -2.80 11.80
C GLN A 216 -20.15 -3.86 10.90
N THR A 217 -19.51 -5.03 10.76
CA THR A 217 -20.04 -6.14 9.97
C THR A 217 -21.35 -6.70 10.55
N GLU A 218 -21.51 -6.78 11.88
CA GLU A 218 -22.78 -7.20 12.51
C GLU A 218 -23.93 -6.22 12.26
N ALA A 219 -23.63 -4.92 12.13
CA ALA A 219 -24.63 -3.88 11.85
C ALA A 219 -25.03 -3.81 10.36
N ASP A 220 -24.19 -4.32 9.45
CA ASP A 220 -24.39 -4.19 8.01
C ASP A 220 -25.66 -4.91 7.50
N PRO A 221 -26.01 -6.15 7.92
CA PRO A 221 -27.26 -6.79 7.53
C PRO A 221 -28.50 -5.97 7.86
N ALA A 222 -28.53 -5.32 9.03
CA ALA A 222 -29.64 -4.46 9.42
C ALA A 222 -29.74 -3.21 8.53
N LYS A 223 -28.61 -2.74 7.98
CA LYS A 223 -28.54 -1.53 7.16
C LYS A 223 -28.75 -1.79 5.67
N PHE A 224 -28.26 -2.92 5.16
CA PHE A 224 -28.17 -3.22 3.72
C PHE A 224 -28.93 -4.48 3.30
N GLY A 225 -29.44 -5.28 4.26
CA GLY A 225 -30.25 -6.47 3.99
C GLY A 225 -29.47 -7.71 3.55
N HIS A 226 -28.15 -7.64 3.42
CA HIS A 226 -27.31 -8.75 2.97
C HIS A 226 -25.85 -8.62 3.44
N LEU A 227 -25.10 -9.72 3.42
CA LEU A 227 -23.64 -9.72 3.47
C LEU A 227 -23.03 -9.27 2.14
N ARG A 228 -21.77 -8.85 2.16
CA ARG A 228 -21.01 -8.39 0.99
C ARG A 228 -19.85 -9.33 0.74
N TYR A 229 -19.80 -9.98 -0.43
CA TYR A 229 -18.89 -11.12 -0.65
C TYR A 229 -17.57 -10.78 -1.36
N SER A 230 -17.29 -9.52 -1.68
CA SER A 230 -16.02 -9.17 -2.37
C SER A 230 -14.84 -9.15 -1.39
N LEU A 231 -13.65 -9.50 -1.89
CA LEU A 231 -12.40 -9.43 -1.11
C LEU A 231 -12.11 -7.99 -0.64
N TRP A 232 -12.17 -7.02 -1.54
CA TRP A 232 -11.69 -5.67 -1.26
C TRP A 232 -12.70 -4.76 -0.55
N THR A 233 -13.98 -4.95 -0.83
CA THR A 233 -15.05 -4.04 -0.38
C THR A 233 -16.13 -4.72 0.46
N GLY A 234 -15.97 -6.03 0.71
CA GLY A 234 -16.91 -6.85 1.46
C GLY A 234 -16.27 -7.55 2.66
N ASP A 235 -17.04 -8.49 3.20
CA ASP A 235 -16.82 -9.19 4.46
C ASP A 235 -15.75 -10.29 4.36
N LEU A 236 -15.52 -10.86 3.16
CA LEU A 236 -14.48 -11.88 2.98
C LEU A 236 -13.08 -11.34 3.28
N GLY A 237 -12.76 -10.13 2.83
CA GLY A 237 -11.48 -9.50 3.16
C GLY A 237 -11.36 -9.19 4.65
N PHE A 238 -12.45 -8.80 5.29
CA PHE A 238 -12.46 -8.57 6.73
C PHE A 238 -12.23 -9.89 7.51
N ALA A 239 -12.83 -11.00 7.06
CA ALA A 239 -12.58 -12.30 7.67
C ALA A 239 -11.09 -12.72 7.59
N ILE A 240 -10.41 -12.43 6.48
CA ILE A 240 -8.96 -12.68 6.35
C ILE A 240 -8.17 -11.80 7.33
N TYR A 241 -8.54 -10.53 7.48
CA TYR A 241 -7.94 -9.66 8.49
C TYR A 241 -8.12 -10.19 9.92
N LEU A 242 -9.30 -10.71 10.26
CA LEU A 242 -9.55 -11.33 11.57
C LEU A 242 -8.64 -12.54 11.80
N TRP A 243 -8.48 -13.38 10.77
CA TRP A 243 -7.58 -14.52 10.82
C TRP A 243 -6.13 -14.09 11.07
N ASP A 244 -5.64 -13.12 10.31
CA ASP A 244 -4.29 -12.58 10.47
C ASP A 244 -4.08 -11.91 11.85
N CYS A 245 -5.11 -11.32 12.45
CA CYS A 245 -5.05 -10.81 13.84
C CYS A 245 -4.92 -11.92 14.89
N ILE A 246 -5.51 -13.10 14.65
CA ILE A 246 -5.40 -14.26 15.54
C ILE A 246 -3.98 -14.80 15.46
N GLU A 247 -3.50 -15.06 14.24
CA GLU A 247 -2.17 -15.63 13.97
C GLU A 247 -1.02 -14.65 14.20
N GLY A 248 -1.30 -13.34 14.22
CA GLY A 248 -0.27 -12.30 14.29
C GLY A 248 0.54 -12.16 13.01
N THR A 249 -0.02 -12.57 11.86
CA THR A 249 0.61 -12.47 10.54
C THR A 249 0.18 -11.20 9.80
N ASP A 250 0.98 -10.74 8.85
CA ASP A 250 0.78 -9.48 8.13
C ASP A 250 0.58 -9.67 6.61
N ARG A 251 0.04 -10.83 6.21
CA ARG A 251 -0.06 -11.25 4.80
C ARG A 251 -1.21 -10.53 4.09
N PHE A 252 -0.95 -9.30 3.66
CA PHE A 252 -1.96 -8.48 2.98
C PHE A 252 -2.39 -9.13 1.65
N PRO A 253 -3.69 -9.35 1.43
CA PRO A 253 -4.17 -10.02 0.23
C PRO A 253 -3.73 -9.32 -1.06
N THR A 254 -3.35 -10.13 -2.05
CA THR A 254 -2.92 -9.75 -3.41
C THR A 254 -1.71 -8.81 -3.51
N LEU A 255 -1.09 -8.43 -2.39
CA LEU A 255 0.19 -7.73 -2.36
C LEU A 255 1.30 -8.65 -1.84
N ASP A 256 1.06 -9.34 -0.72
CA ASP A 256 2.03 -10.28 -0.15
C ASP A 256 1.71 -11.73 -0.50
N VAL A 257 0.42 -12.03 -0.65
CA VAL A 257 -0.05 -13.39 -0.88
C VAL A 257 -1.12 -13.40 -1.97
N PHE A 258 -0.93 -14.30 -2.94
CA PHE A 258 -2.01 -14.77 -3.79
C PHE A 258 -2.44 -16.12 -3.25
N PHE A 259 -3.63 -16.18 -2.65
CA PHE A 259 -4.25 -17.44 -2.27
C PHE A 259 -4.50 -18.25 -3.56
N ALA A 260 -3.65 -19.23 -3.85
CA ALA A 260 -4.04 -20.31 -4.76
C ALA A 260 -4.65 -21.42 -3.91
N GLY A 261 -5.69 -22.06 -4.41
CA GLY A 261 -6.11 -23.35 -3.86
C GLY A 261 -4.90 -24.27 -3.78
N ALA A 262 -4.71 -24.87 -2.61
CA ALA A 262 -3.72 -25.91 -2.39
C ALA A 262 -3.96 -27.10 -3.32
#